data_AF-A0AAE6M7H1-F1
#
_entry.id   AF-A0AAE6M7H1-F1
#
_cell.length_a   1.000
_cell.length_b   1.000
_cell.length_c   1.000
_cell.angle_alpha   90.00
_cell.angle_beta   90.00
_cell.angle_gamma   90.00
#
_symmetry.space_group_name_H-M   'P 1'
#
loop_
_entity.id
_entity.type
_entity.pdbx_description
1 polymer ?
#
loop_
_entity_poly.entity_id
_entity_poly.type
_entity_poly.pdbx_seq_one_letter_code
_entity_poly.pdbx_strand_id
1 'polypeptide(L)'
;MEKDTLIEYLKEKEPDKKEKKYSWYTAIGLQKVDGLETSSYLKEIAQKNIDGKISLEEAGRLLNSYYSRLDDEKKNTEEADKVSFKGSVNSFVFGPFT
;
A
#
# COMPACT_ATOMS: atom_id res chain seq x y z
N MET A 1 20.52 8.46 2.24
CA MET A 1 19.59 8.41 3.40
C MET A 1 18.25 7.97 2.87
N GLU A 2 17.90 6.69 3.07
CA GLU A 2 16.49 6.28 3.01
C GLU A 2 15.77 7.14 4.05
N LYS A 3 14.88 8.02 3.58
CA LYS A 3 14.01 8.75 4.49
C LYS A 3 13.10 7.71 5.11
N ASP A 4 13.23 7.45 6.41
CA ASP A 4 12.31 6.61 7.15
C ASP A 4 10.90 7.18 7.03
N THR A 5 10.16 6.68 6.04
CA THR A 5 8.82 7.13 5.66
C THR A 5 7.83 7.01 6.82
N LEU A 6 8.14 6.15 7.79
CA LEU A 6 7.41 6.02 9.06
C LEU A 6 7.47 7.30 9.92
N ILE A 7 8.60 8.00 9.94
CA ILE A 7 8.72 9.25 10.71
C ILE A 7 7.86 10.37 10.09
N GLU A 8 7.67 10.32 8.77
CA GLU A 8 6.81 11.28 8.06
C GLU A 8 5.32 10.98 8.26
N TYR A 9 4.94 9.71 8.43
CA TYR A 9 3.59 9.31 8.88
C TYR A 9 3.23 9.91 10.24
N LEU A 10 4.16 9.91 11.20
CA LEU A 10 3.93 10.45 12.55
C LEU A 10 3.68 11.98 12.57
N LYS A 11 4.03 12.68 11.48
CA LYS A 11 3.87 14.14 11.35
C LYS A 11 2.54 14.55 10.71
N GLU A 12 1.76 13.59 10.19
CA GLU A 12 0.48 13.87 9.54
C GLU A 12 -0.58 14.30 10.57
N LYS A 13 -1.21 15.45 10.33
CA LYS A 13 -2.20 16.04 11.26
C LYS A 13 -3.63 15.60 10.96
N GLU A 14 -3.89 15.17 9.72
CA GLU A 14 -5.20 14.67 9.32
C GLU A 14 -5.37 13.19 9.73
N PRO A 15 -6.34 12.87 10.61
CA PRO A 15 -6.53 11.51 11.11
C PRO A 15 -6.79 10.50 9.98
N ASP A 16 -7.61 10.87 8.99
CA ASP A 16 -7.94 10.01 7.86
C ASP A 16 -6.72 9.65 6.99
N LYS A 17 -5.81 10.61 6.78
CA LYS A 17 -4.56 10.37 6.03
C LYS A 17 -3.58 9.57 6.85
N LYS A 18 -3.53 9.80 8.17
CA LYS A 18 -2.67 9.07 9.10
C LYS A 18 -3.04 7.58 9.14
N GLU A 19 -4.32 7.25 9.24
CA GLU A 19 -4.80 5.86 9.20
C GLU A 19 -4.48 5.19 7.87
N LYS A 20 -4.79 5.84 6.73
CA LYS A 20 -4.45 5.30 5.41
C LYS A 20 -2.94 5.06 5.25
N LYS A 21 -2.11 6.01 5.65
CA LYS A 21 -0.64 5.86 5.64
C LYS A 21 -0.25 4.62 6.43
N TYR A 22 -0.73 4.49 7.67
CA TYR A 22 -0.42 3.36 8.53
C TYR A 22 -0.81 2.02 7.89
N SER A 23 -2.03 1.89 7.37
CA SER A 23 -2.52 0.66 6.72
C SER A 23 -1.68 0.30 5.50
N TRP A 24 -1.38 1.26 4.62
CA TRP A 24 -0.55 1.04 3.43
C TRP A 24 0.90 0.68 3.77
N TYR A 25 1.54 1.43 4.67
CA TYR A 25 2.93 1.16 5.08
C TYR A 25 3.07 -0.20 5.74
N THR A 26 2.13 -0.55 6.61
CA THR A 26 2.13 -1.85 7.30
C THR A 26 1.97 -2.97 6.27
N ALA A 27 0.95 -2.91 5.41
CA ALA A 27 0.69 -3.97 4.44
C ALA A 27 1.86 -4.19 3.46
N ILE A 28 2.49 -3.10 2.99
CA ILE A 28 3.69 -3.16 2.14
C ILE A 28 4.90 -3.68 2.92
N GLY A 29 5.06 -3.25 4.16
CA GLY A 29 6.16 -3.67 5.04
C GLY A 29 6.11 -5.15 5.39
N LEU A 30 4.92 -5.73 5.58
CA LEU A 30 4.75 -7.16 5.82
C LEU A 30 5.29 -8.00 4.67
N GLN A 31 5.09 -7.60 3.41
CA GLN A 31 5.63 -8.36 2.27
C GLN A 31 7.16 -8.46 2.30
N LYS A 32 7.83 -7.40 2.79
CA LYS A 32 9.30 -7.40 2.92
C LYS A 32 9.77 -8.41 3.96
N VAL A 33 8.98 -8.69 5.00
CA VAL A 33 9.28 -9.73 6.01
C VAL A 33 9.25 -11.12 5.35
N ASP A 34 8.34 -11.33 4.41
CA ASP A 34 8.22 -12.56 3.63
C ASP A 34 9.26 -12.65 2.48
N GLY A 35 10.17 -11.67 2.36
CA GLY A 35 11.15 -11.60 1.28
C GLY A 35 10.57 -11.23 -0.09
N LEU A 36 9.32 -10.76 -0.13
CA LEU A 36 8.61 -10.35 -1.34
C LEU A 36 8.79 -8.85 -1.59
N GLU A 37 9.06 -8.50 -2.84
CA GLU A 37 9.11 -7.10 -3.27
C GLU A 37 7.77 -6.67 -3.87
N THR A 38 7.31 -5.49 -3.44
CA THR A 38 6.16 -4.80 -4.03
C THR A 38 6.60 -3.86 -5.14
N SER A 39 5.73 -3.66 -6.14
CA SER A 39 6.05 -2.81 -7.27
C SER A 39 6.12 -1.33 -6.89
N SER A 40 6.84 -0.55 -7.69
CA SER A 40 6.76 0.91 -7.64
C SER A 40 5.34 1.41 -7.93
N TYR A 41 4.59 0.72 -8.78
CA TYR A 41 3.22 1.07 -9.14
C TYR A 41 2.28 1.01 -7.94
N LEU A 42 2.39 -0.01 -7.09
CA LEU A 42 1.62 -0.10 -5.85
C LEU A 42 1.88 1.10 -4.93
N LYS A 43 3.14 1.52 -4.79
CA LYS A 43 3.52 2.68 -3.96
C LYS A 43 2.91 3.98 -4.49
N GLU A 44 2.84 4.15 -5.81
CA GLU A 44 2.15 5.28 -6.43
C GLU A 44 0.64 5.28 -6.16
N ILE A 45 0.01 4.11 -6.27
CA ILE A 45 -1.42 3.93 -5.97
C ILE A 45 -1.71 4.22 -4.49
N ALA A 46 -0.89 3.70 -3.59
CA ALA A 46 -0.98 3.98 -2.16
C ALA A 46 -0.90 5.50 -1.88
N GLN A 47 0.08 6.19 -2.48
CA GLN A 47 0.23 7.63 -2.30
C GLN A 47 -0.98 8.41 -2.82
N LYS A 48 -1.51 8.06 -4.00
CA LYS A 48 -2.72 8.71 -4.54
C LYS A 48 -3.94 8.49 -3.64
N ASN A 49 -4.06 7.32 -3.02
CA ASN A 49 -5.16 7.03 -2.09
C ASN A 49 -5.02 7.80 -0.76
N ILE A 50 -3.80 7.87 -0.22
CA ILE A 50 -3.44 8.67 0.97
C ILE A 50 -3.71 10.17 0.72
N ASP A 51 -3.33 10.68 -0.45
CA ASP A 51 -3.58 12.07 -0.85
C ASP A 51 -5.08 12.37 -1.08
N GLY A 52 -5.94 11.34 -1.10
CA GLY A 52 -7.36 11.49 -1.41
C GLY A 52 -7.65 11.72 -2.90
N LYS A 53 -6.67 11.53 -3.79
CA LYS A 53 -6.83 11.68 -5.25
C LYS A 53 -7.63 10.54 -5.86
N ILE A 54 -7.61 9.36 -5.25
CA ILE A 54 -8.36 8.17 -5.67
C ILE A 54 -8.98 7.45 -4.47
N SER A 55 -10.13 6.82 -4.67
CA SER A 55 -10.75 5.94 -3.66
C SER A 55 -10.02 4.59 -3.58
N LEU A 56 -10.30 3.80 -2.54
CA LEU A 56 -9.77 2.44 -2.44
C LEU A 56 -10.29 1.54 -3.58
N GLU A 57 -11.54 1.72 -3.97
CA GLU A 57 -12.14 0.99 -5.09
C GLU A 57 -11.41 1.31 -6.41
N GLU A 58 -11.12 2.58 -6.64
CA GLU A 58 -10.38 3.02 -7.83
C GLU A 58 -8.93 2.53 -7.81
N ALA A 59 -8.27 2.56 -6.65
CA ALA A 59 -6.95 1.96 -6.46
C ALA A 59 -6.95 0.46 -6.85
N GLY A 60 -7.96 -0.30 -6.43
CA GLY A 60 -8.12 -1.70 -6.79
C GLY A 60 -8.35 -1.92 -8.29
N ARG A 61 -9.17 -1.08 -8.94
CA ARG A 61 -9.37 -1.11 -10.39
C ARG A 61 -8.08 -0.83 -11.16
N LEU A 62 -7.34 0.20 -10.76
CA LEU A 62 -6.07 0.57 -11.39
C LEU A 62 -5.03 -0.55 -11.24
N LEU A 63 -4.92 -1.15 -10.05
CA LEU A 63 -4.01 -2.26 -9.81
C LEU A 63 -4.35 -3.49 -10.65
N ASN A 64 -5.62 -3.88 -10.69
CA ASN A 64 -6.06 -5.01 -11.52
C ASN A 64 -5.82 -4.72 -13.01
N SER A 65 -6.18 -3.53 -13.49
CA SER A 65 -5.99 -3.12 -14.88
C SER A 65 -4.51 -3.08 -15.29
N TYR A 66 -3.62 -2.68 -14.38
CA TYR A 66 -2.18 -2.71 -14.61
C TYR A 66 -1.70 -4.14 -14.89
N TYR A 67 -2.01 -5.09 -13.99
CA TYR A 67 -1.57 -6.47 -14.15
C TYR A 67 -2.28 -7.24 -15.26
N SER A 68 -3.54 -6.92 -15.58
CA SER A 68 -4.23 -7.52 -16.73
C SER A 68 -3.60 -7.17 -18.09
N ARG A 69 -2.79 -6.10 -18.16
CA ARG A 69 -2.14 -5.64 -19.40
C ARG A 69 -0.67 -6.08 -19.52
N LEU A 70 -0.13 -6.72 -18.49
CA LEU A 70 1.24 -7.21 -18.50
C LEU A 70 1.30 -8.67 -18.99
N ASP A 71 2.40 -9.01 -19.64
CA ASP A 71 2.75 -10.41 -19.93
C ASP A 71 3.05 -11.14 -18.61
N ASP A 72 2.75 -12.43 -18.52
CA ASP A 72 2.90 -13.21 -17.27
C ASP A 72 4.34 -13.17 -16.71
N GLU A 73 5.35 -13.13 -17.58
CA GLU A 73 6.76 -12.99 -17.21
C GLU A 73 7.07 -11.68 -16.45
N LYS A 74 6.22 -10.66 -16.59
CA LYS A 74 6.37 -9.33 -15.95
C LYS A 74 5.50 -9.16 -14.70
N LYS A 75 4.84 -10.22 -14.23
CA LYS A 75 3.93 -10.20 -13.06
C LYS A 75 4.56 -10.73 -11.78
N ASN A 76 5.90 -10.71 -11.69
CA ASN A 76 6.65 -11.18 -10.53
C ASN A 76 6.28 -10.48 -9.20
N THR A 77 5.70 -9.28 -9.25
CA THR A 77 5.23 -8.52 -8.08
C THR A 77 3.71 -8.53 -7.88
N GLU A 78 2.94 -9.20 -8.74
CA GLU A 78 1.47 -9.14 -8.75
C GLU A 78 0.84 -9.65 -7.45
N GLU A 79 1.29 -10.81 -6.98
CA GLU A 79 0.74 -11.41 -5.76
C GLU A 79 1.08 -10.56 -4.52
N ALA A 80 2.33 -10.12 -4.38
CA ALA A 80 2.75 -9.24 -3.29
C ALA A 80 1.96 -7.93 -3.28
N ASP A 81 1.69 -7.36 -4.46
CA ASP A 81 0.92 -6.13 -4.60
C ASP A 81 -0.56 -6.32 -4.25
N LYS A 82 -1.19 -7.39 -4.74
CA LYS A 82 -2.59 -7.70 -4.43
C LYS A 82 -2.78 -8.01 -2.95
N VAL A 83 -1.85 -8.73 -2.33
CA VAL A 83 -1.89 -9.03 -0.89
C VAL A 83 -1.71 -7.76 -0.07
N SER A 84 -0.74 -6.92 -0.43
CA SER A 84 -0.55 -5.60 0.20
C SER A 84 -1.78 -4.72 0.09
N PHE A 85 -2.39 -4.65 -1.10
CA PHE A 85 -3.61 -3.89 -1.32
C PHE A 85 -4.74 -4.39 -0.42
N LYS A 86 -4.98 -5.71 -0.38
CA LYS A 86 -6.01 -6.31 0.48
C LYS A 86 -5.73 -6.02 1.97
N GLY A 87 -4.47 -6.09 2.40
CA GLY A 87 -4.05 -5.74 3.76
C GLY A 87 -4.20 -4.25 4.09
N SER A 88 -4.14 -3.37 3.08
CA SER A 88 -4.39 -1.93 3.27
C SER A 88 -5.88 -1.60 3.39
N VAL A 89 -6.74 -2.37 2.71
CA VAL A 89 -8.21 -2.22 2.72
C VAL A 89 -8.81 -2.78 4.01
N ASN A 90 -8.38 -3.97 4.39
CA ASN A 90 -8.68 -4.53 5.70
C ASN A 90 -7.69 -3.90 6.68
N SER A 91 -7.93 -2.66 7.09
CA SER A 91 -7.17 -2.02 8.18
C SER A 91 -7.03 -3.07 9.28
N PHE A 92 -5.85 -3.69 9.37
CA PHE A 92 -5.58 -4.73 10.33
C PHE A 92 -5.73 -3.99 11.65
N VAL A 93 -6.84 -4.24 12.35
CA VAL A 93 -7.11 -3.70 13.67
C VAL A 93 -6.12 -4.40 14.59
N PHE A 94 -4.85 -4.01 14.55
CA PHE A 94 -4.11 -3.88 15.78
C PHE A 94 -4.87 -2.79 16.52
N GLY A 95 -5.81 -3.23 17.36
CA GLY A 95 -6.24 -2.42 18.48
C GLY A 95 -4.99 -1.82 19.11
N PRO A 96 -5.06 -0.56 19.57
CA PRO A 96 -3.88 0.15 20.05
C PRO A 96 -3.07 -0.80 20.94
N PHE A 97 -1.75 -0.86 20.70
CA PHE A 97 -0.84 -1.41 21.70
C PHE A 97 -1.02 -0.56 22.96
N THR A 98 -2.00 -0.91 23.79
CA THR A 98 -2.18 -0.53 25.18
C THR A 98 -1.82 -1.72 26.04
#